data_AF-A0A933DX96-F1
#
_entry.id   AF-A0A933DX96-F1
#
_cell.length_a   1.000
_cell.length_b   1.000
_cell.length_c   1.000
_cell.angle_alpha   90.00
_cell.angle_beta   90.00
_cell.angle_gamma   90.00
#
_symmetry.space_group_name_H-M   'P 1'
#
loop_
_entity.id
_entity.type
_entity.pdbx_description
1 polymer ?
#
loop_
_entity_poly.entity_id
_entity_poly.type
_entity_poly.pdbx_seq_one_letter_code
_entity_poly.pdbx_strand_id
1 'polypeptide(L)'
;MGTTTSAEYFRTRRECVDYLHNRLTELVKQRKRVLLGFDFAYGYPKGFADALGLSGPGEKWRKIWGLLANLIHDEDNNQNNRFEVAEMTNRRCTGGSEPGPFWGCPKRSASRLLPTTKPTFPFRCNNGVVLEDKRLCETRLRGTQPIWKLAYRGSVGSQTFMGIPRLYELRDAPHLAAHSRVWPFETGFTARLVPPKGPFILHAEIWPGIVNNELDRNIKPKDKAQVMAMANWAARLDARGSLGLLFDAPQRLSQDQLSQCREEGWILGCT
;
A
#
# COMPACT_ATOMS: atom_id res chain seq x y z
N MET A 1 31.93 8.22 -2.32
CA MET A 1 31.25 9.38 -1.71
C MET A 1 29.87 8.90 -1.28
N GLY A 2 29.57 8.91 0.02
CA GLY A 2 28.27 8.46 0.52
C GLY A 2 27.17 9.39 0.03
N THR A 3 26.14 8.84 -0.60
CA THR A 3 24.92 9.59 -0.91
C THR A 3 24.29 10.06 0.40
N THR A 4 24.21 11.38 0.59
CA THR A 4 23.50 11.97 1.72
C THR A 4 22.00 11.75 1.54
N THR A 5 21.38 11.05 2.50
CA THR A 5 19.92 10.88 2.53
C THR A 5 19.25 12.20 2.88
N SER A 6 18.34 12.65 2.02
CA SER A 6 17.52 13.83 2.22
C SER A 6 16.05 13.46 2.36
N ALA A 7 15.26 14.40 2.85
CA ALA A 7 13.81 14.29 2.92
C ALA A 7 13.19 15.65 2.58
N GLU A 8 12.13 15.60 1.78
CA GLU A 8 11.41 16.77 1.28
C GLU A 8 9.94 16.66 1.72
N TYR A 9 9.35 17.79 2.10
CA TYR A 9 7.96 17.86 2.51
C TYR A 9 7.13 18.49 1.39
N PHE A 10 6.05 17.81 1.03
CA PHE A 10 5.05 18.29 0.09
C PHE A 10 3.75 18.57 0.83
N ARG A 11 3.12 19.71 0.55
CA ARG A 11 1.90 20.12 1.24
C ARG A 11 0.70 19.30 0.77
N THR A 12 0.69 18.92 -0.51
CA THR A 12 -0.41 18.17 -1.11
C THR A 12 0.04 16.85 -1.69
N ARG A 13 -0.89 15.89 -1.78
CA ARG A 13 -0.65 14.62 -2.47
C ARG A 13 -0.31 14.86 -3.94
N ARG A 14 -0.97 15.82 -4.59
CA ARG A 14 -0.68 16.20 -5.98
C ARG A 14 0.77 16.64 -6.16
N GLU A 15 1.24 17.59 -5.35
CA GLU A 15 2.63 18.08 -5.42
C GLU A 15 3.64 16.95 -5.25
N CYS A 16 3.40 16.04 -4.29
CA CYS A 16 4.27 14.88 -4.06
C CYS A 16 4.30 13.94 -5.28
N VAL A 17 3.13 13.66 -5.87
CA VAL A 17 3.02 12.76 -7.03
C VAL A 17 3.66 13.36 -8.27
N ASP A 18 3.49 14.66 -8.50
CA ASP A 18 4.12 15.37 -9.62
C ASP A 18 5.65 15.35 -9.49
N TYR A 19 6.16 15.61 -8.28
CA TYR A 19 7.58 15.47 -7.98
C TYR A 19 8.08 14.05 -8.26
N LEU A 20 7.39 13.03 -7.74
CA LEU A 20 7.76 11.63 -7.93
C LEU A 20 7.75 11.25 -9.41
N HIS A 21 6.73 11.66 -10.17
CA HIS A 21 6.64 11.39 -11.59
C HIS A 21 7.85 11.97 -12.35
N ASN A 22 8.18 13.24 -12.10
CA ASN A 22 9.32 13.90 -12.73
C ASN A 22 10.64 13.23 -12.32
N ARG A 23 10.81 12.95 -11.02
CA ARG A 23 12.03 12.34 -10.50
C ARG A 23 12.25 10.92 -11.04
N LEU A 24 11.21 10.11 -11.09
CA LEU A 24 11.29 8.75 -11.65
C LEU A 24 11.60 8.79 -13.14
N THR A 25 11.01 9.73 -13.87
CA THR A 25 11.29 9.91 -15.31
C THR A 25 12.76 10.24 -15.56
N GLU A 26 13.36 11.12 -14.75
CA GLU A 26 14.80 11.42 -14.80
C GLU A 26 15.66 10.17 -14.51
N LEU A 27 15.32 9.43 -13.45
CA LEU A 27 16.05 8.24 -13.04
C LEU A 27 15.97 7.12 -14.10
N VAL A 28 14.82 6.99 -14.78
CA VAL A 28 14.66 6.09 -15.93
C VAL A 28 15.57 6.49 -17.09
N LYS A 29 15.61 7.79 -17.45
CA LYS A 29 16.53 8.31 -18.50
C LYS A 29 18.00 8.03 -18.15
N GLN A 30 18.34 8.11 -16.87
CA GLN A 30 19.68 7.78 -16.34
C GLN A 30 19.93 6.27 -16.17
N ARG A 31 19.01 5.41 -16.63
CA ARG A 31 19.11 3.94 -16.54
C ARG A 31 19.30 3.43 -15.10
N LYS A 32 18.75 4.14 -14.10
CA LYS A 32 18.88 3.77 -12.68
C LYS A 32 17.89 2.66 -12.29
N ARG A 33 18.24 1.92 -11.24
CA ARG A 33 17.31 1.06 -10.52
C ARG A 33 16.80 1.83 -9.31
N VAL A 34 15.49 1.76 -9.05
CA VAL A 34 14.82 2.52 -8.00
C VAL A 34 13.97 1.57 -7.18
N LEU A 35 14.14 1.59 -5.86
CA LEU A 35 13.16 1.07 -4.91
C LEU A 35 12.29 2.24 -4.45
N LEU A 36 11.00 2.18 -4.75
CA LEU A 36 10.01 3.18 -4.35
C LEU A 36 9.09 2.58 -3.28
N GLY A 37 9.20 3.08 -2.06
CA GLY A 37 8.41 2.64 -0.92
C GLY A 37 7.27 3.60 -0.56
N PHE A 38 6.09 3.06 -0.24
CA PHE A 38 5.00 3.85 0.36
C PHE A 38 4.47 3.20 1.65
N ASP A 39 4.18 4.04 2.66
CA ASP A 39 3.63 3.63 3.97
C ASP A 39 2.09 3.60 3.96
N PHE A 40 1.54 2.73 3.11
CA PHE A 40 0.14 2.34 3.08
C PHE A 40 0.01 0.95 2.45
N ALA A 41 -1.10 0.26 2.71
CA ALA A 41 -1.30 -1.10 2.24
C ALA A 41 -1.46 -1.17 0.72
N TYR A 42 -0.80 -2.13 0.07
CA TYR A 42 -0.91 -2.35 -1.37
C TYR A 42 -2.05 -3.30 -1.76
N GLY A 43 -2.50 -4.14 -0.83
CA GLY A 43 -3.59 -5.09 -1.07
C GLY A 43 -4.55 -5.11 0.09
N TYR A 44 -5.67 -5.81 -0.08
CA TYR A 44 -6.69 -6.03 0.93
C TYR A 44 -6.70 -7.51 1.33
N PRO A 45 -7.23 -7.87 2.51
CA PRO A 45 -7.43 -9.26 2.89
C PRO A 45 -8.09 -10.07 1.78
N LYS A 46 -7.62 -11.32 1.61
CA LYS A 46 -8.04 -12.23 0.53
C LYS A 46 -9.56 -12.31 0.44
N GLY A 47 -10.06 -12.31 -0.79
CA GLY A 47 -11.48 -12.38 -1.10
C GLY A 47 -12.13 -11.00 -1.25
N PHE A 48 -11.47 -9.90 -0.91
CA PHE A 48 -12.08 -8.57 -1.03
C PHE A 48 -12.50 -8.23 -2.46
N ALA A 49 -11.73 -8.64 -3.47
CA ALA A 49 -12.15 -8.45 -4.87
C ALA A 49 -13.45 -9.21 -5.18
N ASP A 50 -13.59 -10.43 -4.65
CA ASP A 50 -14.78 -11.27 -4.84
C ASP A 50 -15.98 -10.70 -4.06
N ALA A 51 -15.77 -10.21 -2.85
CA ALA A 51 -16.77 -9.51 -2.04
C ALA A 51 -17.33 -8.27 -2.75
N LEU A 52 -16.52 -7.59 -3.56
CA LEU A 52 -16.93 -6.46 -4.39
C LEU A 52 -17.55 -6.86 -5.73
N GLY A 53 -17.62 -8.16 -6.05
CA GLY A 53 -18.13 -8.68 -7.32
C GLY A 53 -17.21 -8.44 -8.51
N LEU A 54 -15.90 -8.22 -8.30
CA LEU A 54 -14.93 -7.91 -9.36
C LEU A 54 -14.50 -9.16 -10.14
N SER A 55 -15.43 -9.70 -10.93
CA SER A 55 -15.25 -10.92 -11.75
C SER A 55 -14.48 -10.67 -13.06
N GLY A 56 -14.20 -11.72 -13.83
CA GLY A 56 -13.53 -11.63 -15.14
C GLY A 56 -12.00 -11.80 -15.11
N PRO A 57 -11.31 -11.62 -16.26
CA PRO A 57 -9.86 -11.80 -16.35
C PRO A 57 -9.08 -10.72 -15.58
N GLY A 58 -7.81 -10.99 -15.29
CA GLY A 58 -6.89 -10.08 -14.61
C GLY A 58 -6.78 -10.30 -13.10
N GLU A 59 -5.72 -9.75 -12.52
CA GLU A 59 -5.36 -9.95 -11.12
C GLU A 59 -6.29 -9.19 -10.16
N LYS A 60 -6.71 -9.84 -9.07
CA LYS A 60 -7.66 -9.29 -8.08
C LYS A 60 -7.20 -7.97 -7.47
N TRP A 61 -5.94 -7.88 -7.04
CA TRP A 61 -5.37 -6.65 -6.48
C TRP A 61 -5.46 -5.49 -7.48
N ARG A 62 -5.21 -5.76 -8.77
CA ARG A 62 -5.21 -4.74 -9.82
C ARG A 62 -6.62 -4.24 -10.13
N LYS A 63 -7.63 -5.11 -10.05
CA LYS A 63 -9.04 -4.71 -10.17
C LYS A 63 -9.47 -3.80 -9.03
N ILE A 64 -9.03 -4.08 -7.80
CA ILE A 64 -9.31 -3.21 -6.66
C ILE A 64 -8.64 -1.86 -6.87
N TRP A 65 -7.39 -1.82 -7.33
CA TRP A 65 -6.70 -0.56 -7.62
C TRP A 65 -7.44 0.26 -8.70
N GLY A 66 -7.82 -0.37 -9.80
CA GLY A 66 -8.60 0.29 -10.86
C GLY A 66 -9.96 0.79 -10.36
N LEU A 67 -10.65 0.02 -9.51
CA LEU A 67 -11.89 0.47 -8.89
C LEU A 67 -11.68 1.72 -8.03
N LEU A 68 -10.66 1.72 -7.17
CA LEU A 68 -10.37 2.88 -6.31
C LEU A 68 -9.93 4.08 -7.13
N ALA A 69 -9.08 3.89 -8.15
CA ALA A 69 -8.67 4.96 -9.05
C ALA A 69 -9.86 5.61 -9.78
N ASN A 70 -10.88 4.83 -10.12
CA ASN A 70 -12.09 5.33 -10.77
C ASN A 70 -13.06 6.03 -9.82
N LEU A 71 -13.12 5.61 -8.54
CA LEU A 71 -14.11 6.12 -7.59
C LEU A 71 -13.60 7.27 -6.72
N ILE A 72 -12.29 7.29 -6.43
CA ILE A 72 -11.69 8.26 -5.55
C ILE A 72 -11.45 9.55 -6.33
N HIS A 73 -12.03 10.64 -5.83
CA HIS A 73 -11.69 11.99 -6.23
C HIS A 73 -10.79 12.59 -5.16
N ASP A 74 -9.61 13.05 -5.59
CA ASP A 74 -8.57 13.64 -4.74
C ASP A 74 -8.09 14.95 -5.37
N GLU A 75 -8.63 16.04 -4.87
CA GLU A 75 -8.40 17.39 -5.36
C GLU A 75 -6.99 17.89 -5.03
N ASP A 76 -6.51 18.88 -5.78
CA ASP A 76 -5.17 19.44 -5.61
C ASP A 76 -4.92 20.03 -4.22
N ASN A 77 -5.98 20.39 -3.48
CA ASN A 77 -5.93 20.90 -2.10
C ASN A 77 -6.13 19.82 -1.02
N ASN A 78 -6.02 18.54 -1.38
CA ASN A 78 -6.27 17.35 -0.55
C ASN A 78 -7.73 17.09 -0.13
N GLN A 79 -8.72 17.87 -0.60
CA GLN A 79 -10.13 17.50 -0.45
C GLN A 79 -10.40 16.20 -1.20
N ASN A 80 -11.19 15.31 -0.62
CA ASN A 80 -11.46 14.00 -1.19
C ASN A 80 -12.76 13.38 -0.70
N ASN A 81 -13.24 12.40 -1.46
CA ASN A 81 -14.49 11.69 -1.23
C ASN A 81 -14.30 10.30 -0.54
N ARG A 82 -13.19 10.07 0.18
CA ARG A 82 -12.83 8.73 0.68
C ARG A 82 -13.89 8.04 1.54
N PHE A 83 -14.67 8.81 2.31
CA PHE A 83 -15.75 8.26 3.13
C PHE A 83 -16.97 7.85 2.28
N GLU A 84 -17.25 8.58 1.20
CA GLU A 84 -18.31 8.21 0.24
C GLU A 84 -17.93 6.91 -0.47
N VAL A 85 -16.68 6.81 -0.93
CA VAL A 85 -16.17 5.57 -1.56
C VAL A 85 -16.17 4.40 -0.57
N ALA A 86 -15.90 4.65 0.72
CA ALA A 86 -15.99 3.63 1.76
C ALA A 86 -17.42 3.15 1.97
N GLU A 87 -18.39 4.07 1.97
CA GLU A 87 -19.81 3.70 2.03
C GLU A 87 -20.22 2.87 0.81
N MET A 88 -19.80 3.29 -0.40
CA MET A 88 -20.09 2.57 -1.65
C MET A 88 -19.51 1.15 -1.65
N THR A 89 -18.27 0.98 -1.17
CA THR A 89 -17.62 -0.33 -1.06
C THR A 89 -18.25 -1.19 0.04
N ASN A 90 -18.60 -0.60 1.18
CA ASN A 90 -19.39 -1.26 2.22
C ASN A 90 -20.73 -1.77 1.69
N ARG A 91 -21.45 -0.94 0.92
CA ARG A 91 -22.70 -1.33 0.26
C ARG A 91 -22.53 -2.54 -0.65
N ARG A 92 -21.44 -2.62 -1.41
CA ARG A 92 -21.15 -3.78 -2.27
C ARG A 92 -20.93 -5.05 -1.45
N CYS A 93 -20.22 -4.94 -0.32
CA CYS A 93 -19.95 -6.09 0.56
C CYS A 93 -21.21 -6.60 1.29
N THR A 94 -22.17 -5.72 1.62
CA THR A 94 -23.35 -6.10 2.42
C THR A 94 -24.65 -6.15 1.63
N GLY A 95 -24.63 -5.79 0.35
CA GLY A 95 -25.87 -5.53 -0.42
C GLY A 95 -26.67 -4.35 0.14
N GLY A 96 -26.08 -3.57 1.05
CA GLY A 96 -26.74 -2.49 1.74
C GLY A 96 -27.69 -2.91 2.85
N SER A 97 -27.71 -4.16 3.32
CA SER A 97 -28.57 -4.56 4.45
C SER A 97 -27.98 -4.13 5.80
N GLU A 98 -26.65 -4.11 5.94
CA GLU A 98 -25.95 -3.88 7.20
C GLU A 98 -24.69 -2.99 7.02
N PRO A 99 -24.11 -2.44 8.11
CA PRO A 99 -22.82 -1.75 8.06
C PRO A 99 -21.72 -2.64 7.46
N GLY A 100 -20.84 -2.05 6.65
CA GLY A 100 -19.78 -2.82 5.99
C GLY A 100 -18.48 -2.93 6.78
N PRO A 101 -17.46 -3.58 6.20
CA PRO A 101 -16.20 -3.84 6.88
C PRO A 101 -15.41 -2.56 7.16
N PHE A 102 -15.50 -1.52 6.31
CA PHE A 102 -14.84 -0.24 6.57
C PHE A 102 -15.54 0.54 7.68
N TRP A 103 -14.74 1.19 8.53
CA TRP A 103 -15.24 1.91 9.69
C TRP A 103 -14.34 3.07 10.10
N GLY A 104 -14.87 3.92 10.98
CA GLY A 104 -14.15 5.05 11.55
C GLY A 104 -14.24 6.27 10.66
N CYS A 105 -15.10 7.22 11.02
CA CYS A 105 -15.29 8.46 10.30
C CYS A 105 -15.76 9.57 11.28
N PRO A 106 -15.60 10.85 10.93
CA PRO A 106 -16.25 11.93 11.67
C PRO A 106 -17.77 11.75 11.69
N LYS A 107 -18.45 12.16 12.76
CA LYS A 107 -19.92 12.01 12.90
C LYS A 107 -20.70 12.53 11.69
N ARG A 108 -20.26 13.64 11.09
CA ARG A 108 -20.88 14.23 9.89
C ARG A 108 -20.79 13.36 8.62
N SER A 109 -19.88 12.40 8.60
CA SER A 109 -19.66 11.47 7.48
C SER A 109 -20.14 10.06 7.82
N ALA A 110 -20.72 9.86 9.01
CA ALA A 110 -21.26 8.57 9.40
C ALA A 110 -22.59 8.32 8.70
N SER A 111 -22.81 7.07 8.32
CA SER A 111 -24.07 6.62 7.73
C SER A 111 -24.40 5.23 8.24
N ARG A 112 -25.57 4.71 7.87
CA ARG A 112 -25.94 3.32 8.22
C ARG A 112 -24.92 2.31 7.70
N LEU A 113 -24.28 2.60 6.56
CA LEU A 113 -23.34 1.69 5.92
C LEU A 113 -21.88 1.99 6.27
N LEU A 114 -21.56 3.18 6.79
CA LEU A 114 -20.23 3.54 7.29
C LEU A 114 -20.25 3.85 8.79
N PRO A 115 -20.00 2.85 9.66
CA PRO A 115 -20.04 3.02 11.11
C PRO A 115 -18.81 3.78 11.62
N THR A 116 -18.95 4.47 12.76
CA THR A 116 -17.84 5.17 13.43
C THR A 116 -16.95 4.23 14.25
N THR A 117 -17.45 3.04 14.59
CA THR A 117 -16.79 2.04 15.42
C THR A 117 -16.48 0.78 14.64
N LYS A 118 -15.51 0.01 15.14
CA LYS A 118 -15.06 -1.23 14.52
C LYS A 118 -16.18 -2.29 14.53
N PRO A 119 -16.51 -2.93 13.39
CA PRO A 119 -17.41 -4.08 13.35
C PRO A 119 -16.70 -5.36 13.81
N THR A 120 -17.45 -6.45 13.94
CA THR A 120 -16.87 -7.76 14.26
C THR A 120 -16.18 -8.36 13.04
N PHE A 121 -15.02 -8.98 13.28
CA PHE A 121 -14.28 -9.76 12.29
C PHE A 121 -14.11 -11.22 12.77
N PRO A 122 -14.02 -12.21 11.86
CA PRO A 122 -14.03 -12.05 10.41
C PRO A 122 -15.39 -11.59 9.87
N PHE A 123 -15.36 -10.68 8.90
CA PHE A 123 -16.55 -10.02 8.36
C PHE A 123 -17.18 -10.88 7.28
N ARG A 124 -18.46 -11.22 7.40
CA ARG A 124 -19.19 -12.02 6.41
C ARG A 124 -19.93 -11.11 5.44
N CYS A 125 -19.57 -11.18 4.16
CA CYS A 125 -20.23 -10.45 3.09
C CYS A 125 -21.54 -11.12 2.70
N ASN A 126 -22.43 -10.37 2.05
CA ASN A 126 -23.74 -10.86 1.59
C ASN A 126 -23.65 -12.02 0.59
N ASN A 127 -22.54 -12.10 -0.17
CA ASN A 127 -22.27 -13.15 -1.14
C ASN A 127 -21.52 -14.35 -0.53
N GLY A 128 -21.41 -14.43 0.80
CA GLY A 128 -20.77 -15.53 1.53
C GLY A 128 -19.26 -15.42 1.66
N VAL A 129 -18.60 -14.45 1.01
CA VAL A 129 -17.16 -14.20 1.19
C VAL A 129 -16.87 -13.75 2.61
N VAL A 130 -15.80 -14.29 3.20
CA VAL A 130 -15.33 -13.96 4.55
C VAL A 130 -14.06 -13.13 4.45
N LEU A 131 -14.04 -11.95 5.07
CA LEU A 131 -12.91 -11.03 5.08
C LEU A 131 -12.28 -10.98 6.48
N GLU A 132 -10.97 -11.19 6.55
CA GLU A 132 -10.22 -11.10 7.80
C GLU A 132 -9.97 -9.64 8.22
N ASP A 133 -9.81 -9.40 9.52
CA ASP A 133 -9.47 -8.05 10.05
C ASP A 133 -8.12 -7.56 9.54
N LYS A 134 -7.17 -8.49 9.38
CA LYS A 134 -5.78 -8.23 9.04
C LYS A 134 -5.31 -9.11 7.89
N ARG A 135 -4.42 -8.57 7.08
CA ARG A 135 -3.64 -9.35 6.11
C ARG A 135 -2.63 -10.24 6.81
N LEU A 136 -2.14 -11.26 6.12
CA LEU A 136 -1.18 -12.20 6.65
C LEU A 136 0.12 -11.53 7.12
N CYS A 137 0.63 -10.52 6.40
CA CYS A 137 1.81 -9.77 6.83
C CYS A 137 1.56 -8.96 8.12
N GLU A 138 0.34 -8.47 8.32
CA GLU A 138 -0.03 -7.64 9.47
C GLU A 138 -0.20 -8.47 10.75
N THR A 139 -0.52 -9.76 10.65
CA THR A 139 -0.58 -10.66 11.82
C THR A 139 0.81 -10.99 12.37
N ARG A 140 1.86 -10.87 11.55
CA ARG A 140 3.26 -11.06 11.94
C ARG A 140 3.89 -9.82 12.58
N LEU A 141 3.29 -8.65 12.38
CA LEU A 141 3.83 -7.38 12.84
C LEU A 141 3.01 -6.77 13.98
N ARG A 142 3.67 -6.53 15.12
CA ARG A 142 3.05 -5.81 16.24
C ARG A 142 2.88 -4.34 15.89
N GLY A 143 1.69 -3.79 16.16
CA GLY A 143 1.41 -2.36 15.98
C GLY A 143 0.81 -1.96 14.63
N THR A 144 0.76 -2.88 13.65
CA THR A 144 -0.01 -2.67 12.42
C THR A 144 -1.50 -2.50 12.74
N GLN A 145 -2.16 -1.64 11.96
CA GLN A 145 -3.60 -1.38 12.05
C GLN A 145 -4.30 -2.02 10.86
N PRO A 146 -5.55 -2.48 11.03
CA PRO A 146 -6.30 -3.08 9.94
C PRO A 146 -6.60 -2.04 8.86
N ILE A 147 -6.54 -2.48 7.61
CA ILE A 147 -6.84 -1.66 6.42
C ILE A 147 -8.27 -1.11 6.42
N TRP A 148 -9.17 -1.71 7.20
CA TRP A 148 -10.57 -1.33 7.28
C TRP A 148 -10.82 -0.01 8.04
N LYS A 149 -9.83 0.49 8.79
CA LYS A 149 -9.95 1.68 9.64
C LYS A 149 -9.63 2.96 8.88
N LEU A 150 -10.61 3.86 8.75
CA LEU A 150 -10.49 5.10 7.95
C LEU A 150 -10.22 6.37 8.76
N ALA A 151 -10.43 6.39 10.07
CA ALA A 151 -10.16 7.60 10.86
C ALA A 151 -9.42 7.30 12.16
N TYR A 152 -9.03 8.38 12.84
CA TYR A 152 -8.26 8.38 14.08
C TYR A 152 -6.82 7.88 13.90
N ARG A 153 -6.10 7.71 15.01
CA ARG A 153 -4.70 7.31 15.03
C ARG A 153 -4.51 5.96 14.31
N GLY A 154 -3.61 5.93 13.33
CA GLY A 154 -3.27 4.74 12.55
C GLY A 154 -4.37 4.30 11.58
N SER A 155 -4.95 5.26 10.84
CA SER A 155 -6.00 5.03 9.84
C SER A 155 -5.41 4.60 8.49
N VAL A 156 -4.84 3.39 8.47
CA VAL A 156 -4.23 2.78 7.27
C VAL A 156 -5.20 2.72 6.10
N GLY A 157 -6.50 2.53 6.37
CA GLY A 157 -7.52 2.50 5.33
C GLY A 157 -7.67 3.81 4.56
N SER A 158 -7.64 4.95 5.26
CA SER A 158 -7.66 6.27 4.57
C SER A 158 -6.39 6.50 3.78
N GLN A 159 -5.24 6.13 4.33
CA GLN A 159 -3.96 6.26 3.63
C GLN A 159 -3.96 5.40 2.36
N THR A 160 -4.50 4.19 2.44
CA THR A 160 -4.65 3.25 1.33
C THR A 160 -5.60 3.78 0.26
N PHE A 161 -6.78 4.27 0.64
CA PHE A 161 -7.76 4.83 -0.30
C PHE A 161 -7.20 6.01 -1.09
N MET A 162 -6.36 6.83 -0.47
CA MET A 162 -5.71 7.98 -1.11
C MET A 162 -4.42 7.62 -1.84
N GLY A 163 -3.70 6.61 -1.37
CA GLY A 163 -2.42 6.19 -1.91
C GLY A 163 -2.54 5.32 -3.16
N ILE A 164 -3.45 4.35 -3.16
CA ILE A 164 -3.62 3.40 -4.28
C ILE A 164 -3.91 4.10 -5.61
N PRO A 165 -4.85 5.05 -5.73
CA PRO A 165 -5.09 5.76 -6.99
C PRO A 165 -3.82 6.42 -7.56
N ARG A 166 -3.04 7.08 -6.70
CA ARG A 166 -1.78 7.73 -7.09
C ARG A 166 -0.70 6.73 -7.47
N LEU A 167 -0.61 5.61 -6.77
CA LEU A 167 0.30 4.53 -7.09
C LEU A 167 -0.07 3.84 -8.40
N TYR A 168 -1.35 3.65 -8.66
CA TYR A 168 -1.88 3.13 -9.91
C TYR A 168 -1.50 4.05 -11.09
N GLU A 169 -1.74 5.36 -10.95
CA GLU A 169 -1.31 6.39 -11.92
C GLU A 169 0.21 6.36 -12.15
N LEU A 170 1.02 6.37 -11.10
CA LEU A 170 2.49 6.36 -11.22
C LEU A 170 3.05 5.09 -11.87
N ARG A 171 2.50 3.92 -11.51
CA ARG A 171 2.90 2.64 -12.11
C ARG A 171 2.57 2.61 -13.59
N ASP A 172 1.44 3.17 -14.02
CA ASP A 172 0.95 3.15 -15.40
C ASP A 172 1.32 4.37 -16.23
N ALA A 173 1.97 5.37 -15.62
CA ALA A 173 2.34 6.60 -16.30
C ALA A 173 3.17 6.33 -17.57
N PRO A 174 2.94 7.10 -18.65
CA PRO A 174 3.78 7.05 -19.83
C PRO A 174 5.27 7.15 -19.46
N HIS A 175 6.12 6.39 -20.14
CA HIS A 175 7.56 6.27 -19.88
C HIS A 175 7.97 5.57 -18.58
N LEU A 176 7.09 5.39 -17.60
CA LEU A 176 7.37 4.61 -16.39
C LEU A 176 6.86 3.16 -16.51
N ALA A 177 5.69 2.96 -17.11
CA ALA A 177 4.99 1.66 -17.12
C ALA A 177 5.82 0.47 -17.60
N ALA A 178 6.66 0.65 -18.62
CA ALA A 178 7.52 -0.42 -19.13
C ALA A 178 8.57 -0.89 -18.09
N HIS A 179 8.95 -0.01 -17.17
CA HIS A 179 10.03 -0.19 -16.20
C HIS A 179 9.54 -0.41 -14.77
N SER A 180 8.26 -0.17 -14.49
CA SER A 180 7.66 -0.28 -13.16
C SER A 180 7.12 -1.67 -12.88
N ARG A 181 7.40 -2.20 -11.69
CA ARG A 181 6.80 -3.43 -11.16
C ARG A 181 6.38 -3.26 -9.70
N VAL A 182 5.28 -3.89 -9.31
CA VAL A 182 4.75 -3.89 -7.94
C VAL A 182 5.09 -5.22 -7.27
N TRP A 183 5.84 -5.19 -6.17
CA TRP A 183 6.15 -6.38 -5.38
C TRP A 183 5.11 -6.59 -4.26
N PRO A 184 4.72 -7.85 -3.95
CA PRO A 184 5.09 -9.10 -4.64
C PRO A 184 4.22 -9.43 -5.86
N PHE A 185 3.20 -8.62 -6.16
CA PHE A 185 2.17 -8.94 -7.15
C PHE A 185 2.66 -9.29 -8.55
N GLU A 186 3.59 -8.51 -9.10
CA GLU A 186 4.06 -8.66 -10.48
C GLU A 186 5.42 -9.35 -10.58
N THR A 187 6.08 -9.58 -9.45
CA THR A 187 7.44 -10.14 -9.38
C THR A 187 7.49 -11.49 -8.67
N GLY A 188 6.43 -11.85 -7.94
CA GLY A 188 6.47 -12.91 -6.96
C GLY A 188 7.45 -12.60 -5.83
N PHE A 189 7.64 -13.60 -4.97
CA PHE A 189 8.71 -13.57 -3.99
C PHE A 189 9.99 -14.12 -4.62
N THR A 190 11.03 -13.29 -4.67
CA THR A 190 12.33 -13.69 -5.19
C THR A 190 13.43 -12.76 -4.68
N ALA A 191 14.55 -13.35 -4.25
CA ALA A 191 15.74 -12.58 -3.90
C ALA A 191 16.43 -11.94 -5.12
N ARG A 192 16.14 -12.43 -6.35
CA ARG A 192 16.80 -12.01 -7.58
C ARG A 192 15.83 -11.26 -8.49
N LEU A 193 15.71 -9.96 -8.23
CA LEU A 193 14.93 -9.07 -9.09
C LEU A 193 15.62 -8.84 -10.43
N VAL A 194 14.86 -9.01 -11.52
CA VAL A 194 15.31 -8.85 -12.91
C VAL A 194 14.57 -7.64 -13.52
N PRO A 195 15.24 -6.76 -14.28
CA PRO A 195 16.65 -6.84 -14.73
C PRO A 195 17.69 -6.44 -13.67
N PRO A 196 18.93 -6.97 -13.75
CA PRO A 196 20.02 -6.62 -12.84
C PRO A 196 20.57 -5.20 -13.09
N LYS A 197 20.28 -4.62 -14.25
CA LYS A 197 20.65 -3.25 -14.63
C LYS A 197 19.38 -2.46 -14.97
N GLY A 198 19.41 -1.14 -14.76
CA GLY A 198 18.26 -0.30 -15.03
C GLY A 198 18.05 0.04 -16.52
N PRO A 199 16.94 0.72 -16.83
CA PRO A 199 15.97 1.28 -15.89
C PRO A 199 15.04 0.22 -15.30
N PHE A 200 14.77 0.33 -14.00
CA PHE A 200 13.81 -0.52 -13.30
C PHE A 200 13.30 0.18 -12.04
N ILE A 201 11.98 0.21 -11.86
CA ILE A 201 11.34 0.78 -10.68
C ILE A 201 10.57 -0.34 -9.99
N LEU A 202 10.90 -0.60 -8.73
CA LEU A 202 10.16 -1.53 -7.90
C LEU A 202 9.36 -0.76 -6.86
N HIS A 203 8.04 -0.90 -6.92
CA HIS A 203 7.14 -0.41 -5.90
C HIS A 203 7.01 -1.47 -4.81
N ALA A 204 7.25 -1.08 -3.56
CA ALA A 204 7.10 -1.96 -2.40
C ALA A 204 6.31 -1.25 -1.29
N GLU A 205 5.39 -1.98 -0.67
CA GLU A 205 4.79 -1.53 0.57
C GLU A 205 5.86 -1.51 1.67
N ILE A 206 5.96 -0.39 2.38
CA ILE A 206 6.85 -0.24 3.53
C ILE A 206 6.05 0.04 4.79
N TRP A 207 6.65 -0.22 5.94
CA TRP A 207 6.12 0.20 7.22
C TRP A 207 7.29 0.61 8.13
N PRO A 208 7.43 1.89 8.52
CA PRO A 208 8.59 2.38 9.27
C PRO A 208 8.83 1.69 10.62
N GLY A 209 7.84 0.96 11.14
CA GLY A 209 8.03 0.18 12.36
C GLY A 209 9.00 -0.99 12.21
N ILE A 210 9.31 -1.44 10.98
CA ILE A 210 10.37 -2.43 10.70
C ILE A 210 11.74 -1.94 11.17
N VAL A 211 12.01 -0.63 11.01
CA VAL A 211 13.31 -0.01 11.29
C VAL A 211 13.26 0.92 12.51
N ASN A 212 12.34 0.67 13.44
CA ASN A 212 12.10 1.58 14.57
C ASN A 212 13.33 1.77 15.49
N ASN A 213 14.26 0.82 15.49
CA ASN A 213 15.56 0.91 16.18
C ASN A 213 16.58 1.80 15.46
N GLU A 214 16.41 2.05 14.16
CA GLU A 214 17.27 2.94 13.35
C GLU A 214 16.74 4.38 13.30
N LEU A 215 15.62 4.65 13.98
CA LEU A 215 14.98 5.96 14.00
C LEU A 215 15.78 6.97 14.85
N ASP A 216 16.34 7.99 14.20
CA ASP A 216 16.87 9.15 14.92
C ASP A 216 15.72 10.02 15.45
N ARG A 217 15.53 10.00 16.77
CA ARG A 217 14.45 10.71 17.46
C ARG A 217 14.67 12.22 17.53
N ASN A 218 15.87 12.71 17.23
CA ASN A 218 16.18 14.13 17.18
C ASN A 218 15.68 14.79 15.89
N ILE A 219 15.50 14.01 14.82
CA ILE A 219 14.94 14.51 13.57
C ILE A 219 13.44 14.73 13.72
N LYS A 220 12.99 15.96 13.45
CA LYS A 220 11.58 16.36 13.45
C LYS A 220 11.15 16.84 12.06
N PRO A 221 9.87 16.63 11.66
CA PRO A 221 8.85 15.84 12.35
C PRO A 221 9.17 14.33 12.35
N LYS A 222 8.41 13.53 13.10
CA LYS A 222 8.62 12.08 13.19
C LYS A 222 8.60 11.41 11.80
N ASP A 223 7.73 11.85 10.92
CA ASP A 223 7.58 11.27 9.57
C ASP A 223 8.86 11.46 8.75
N LYS A 224 9.55 12.60 8.90
CA LYS A 224 10.88 12.86 8.29
C LYS A 224 11.91 11.83 8.78
N ALA A 225 11.96 11.60 10.09
CA ALA A 225 12.87 10.61 10.67
C ALA A 225 12.57 9.19 10.13
N GLN A 226 11.28 8.84 9.99
CA GLN A 226 10.84 7.53 9.51
C GLN A 226 11.23 7.28 8.05
N VAL A 227 10.98 8.23 7.14
CA VAL A 227 11.36 8.06 5.73
C VAL A 227 12.88 8.02 5.54
N MET A 228 13.63 8.82 6.31
CA MET A 228 15.09 8.78 6.29
C MET A 228 15.65 7.44 6.81
N ALA A 229 15.10 6.92 7.92
CA ALA A 229 15.51 5.63 8.47
C ALA A 229 15.26 4.49 7.47
N MET A 230 14.09 4.45 6.82
CA MET A 230 13.78 3.47 5.78
C MET A 230 14.74 3.56 4.59
N ALA A 231 15.02 4.77 4.10
CA ALA A 231 15.94 4.98 2.98
C ALA A 231 17.39 4.58 3.32
N ASN A 232 17.89 4.96 4.50
CA ASN A 232 19.22 4.60 4.98
C ASN A 232 19.36 3.09 5.18
N TRP A 233 18.35 2.45 5.77
CA TRP A 233 18.31 1.00 5.95
C TRP A 233 18.40 0.28 4.61
N ALA A 234 17.53 0.63 3.65
CA ALA A 234 17.54 0.02 2.32
C ALA A 234 18.87 0.26 1.59
N ALA A 235 19.41 1.48 1.62
CA ALA A 235 20.69 1.82 1.00
C ALA A 235 21.86 1.02 1.59
N ARG A 236 21.89 0.84 2.92
CA ARG A 236 22.90 0.02 3.60
C ARG A 236 22.78 -1.45 3.22
N LEU A 237 21.56 -1.98 3.10
CA LEU A 237 21.32 -3.35 2.64
C LEU A 237 21.73 -3.57 1.18
N ASP A 238 21.50 -2.57 0.33
CA ASP A 238 21.88 -2.60 -1.09
C ASP A 238 23.40 -2.56 -1.26
N ALA A 239 24.08 -1.66 -0.54
CA ALA A 239 25.53 -1.53 -0.55
C ALA A 239 26.26 -2.81 -0.11
N ARG A 240 25.64 -3.63 0.76
CA ARG A 240 26.16 -4.95 1.18
C ARG A 240 25.64 -6.12 0.35
N GLY A 241 24.88 -5.87 -0.72
CA GLY A 241 24.34 -6.89 -1.62
C GLY A 241 23.24 -7.78 -1.00
N SER A 242 22.63 -7.39 0.11
CA SER A 242 21.64 -8.21 0.82
C SER A 242 20.21 -7.68 0.74
N LEU A 243 19.97 -6.53 0.10
CA LEU A 243 18.63 -5.97 -0.03
C LEU A 243 17.67 -6.94 -0.74
N GLY A 244 18.18 -7.66 -1.75
CA GLY A 244 17.43 -8.70 -2.47
C GLY A 244 16.74 -9.70 -1.55
N LEU A 245 17.39 -10.12 -0.47
CA LEU A 245 16.87 -11.12 0.47
C LEU A 245 15.54 -10.72 1.13
N LEU A 246 15.24 -9.42 1.18
CA LEU A 246 13.97 -8.94 1.74
C LEU A 246 12.77 -9.12 0.80
N PHE A 247 13.02 -9.40 -0.47
CA PHE A 247 11.99 -9.65 -1.48
C PHE A 247 11.70 -11.14 -1.67
N ASP A 248 12.45 -12.01 -0.99
CA ASP A 248 12.27 -13.45 -1.02
C ASP A 248 11.07 -13.89 -0.16
N ALA A 249 10.66 -15.15 -0.32
CA ALA A 249 9.51 -15.69 0.36
C ALA A 249 9.78 -15.71 1.88
N PRO A 250 8.90 -15.11 2.70
CA PRO A 250 9.00 -15.19 4.15
C PRO A 250 9.04 -16.65 4.60
N GLN A 251 9.88 -16.96 5.58
CA GLN A 251 9.97 -18.31 6.11
C GLN A 251 8.60 -18.77 6.64
N ARG A 252 8.36 -20.08 6.53
CA ARG A 252 7.17 -20.76 7.09
C ARG A 252 5.83 -20.30 6.49
N LEU A 253 5.81 -19.79 5.25
CA LEU A 253 4.56 -19.65 4.51
C LEU A 253 4.24 -20.95 3.77
N SER A 254 3.00 -21.44 3.90
CA SER A 254 2.48 -22.51 3.05
C SER A 254 2.25 -22.02 1.61
N GLN A 255 2.04 -22.94 0.66
CA GLN A 255 1.71 -22.57 -0.72
C GLN A 255 0.38 -21.79 -0.82
N ASP A 256 -0.59 -22.12 0.04
CA ASP A 256 -1.86 -21.38 0.12
C ASP A 256 -1.66 -19.96 0.62
N GLN A 257 -0.77 -19.78 1.60
CA GLN A 257 -0.42 -18.47 2.12
C GLN A 257 0.36 -17.63 1.10
N LEU A 258 1.29 -18.24 0.34
CA LEU A 258 1.96 -17.56 -0.76
C LEU A 258 0.97 -17.14 -1.86
N SER A 259 -0.04 -17.97 -2.13
CA SER A 259 -1.11 -17.66 -3.07
C SER A 259 -2.00 -16.51 -2.56
N GLN A 260 -2.30 -16.48 -1.26
CA GLN A 260 -3.01 -15.38 -0.59
C GLN A 260 -2.24 -14.05 -0.72
N CYS A 261 -0.91 -14.06 -0.60
CA CYS A 261 -0.09 -12.85 -0.78
C CYS A 261 -0.17 -12.25 -2.20
N ARG A 262 -0.62 -13.01 -3.22
CA ARG A 262 -0.87 -12.46 -4.57
C ARG A 262 -2.07 -11.51 -4.61
N GLU A 263 -2.93 -11.53 -3.59
CA GLU A 263 -4.04 -10.59 -3.41
C GLU A 263 -3.75 -9.57 -2.30
N GLU A 264 -3.19 -10.02 -1.19
CA GLU A 264 -2.97 -9.18 0.00
C GLU A 264 -1.74 -8.28 -0.09
N GLY A 265 -0.73 -8.68 -0.84
CA GLY A 265 0.59 -8.04 -0.86
C GLY A 265 1.43 -8.42 0.36
N TRP A 266 2.55 -7.71 0.54
CA TRP A 266 3.46 -7.94 1.67
C TRP A 266 4.21 -6.66 2.04
N ILE A 267 4.52 -6.50 3.33
CA ILE A 267 5.32 -5.38 3.85
C ILE A 267 6.81 -5.75 3.73
N LEU A 268 7.61 -4.90 3.09
CA LEU A 268 9.04 -5.12 2.95
C LEU A 268 9.72 -5.23 4.32
N GLY A 269 10.44 -6.34 4.55
CA GLY A 269 11.10 -6.64 5.82
C GLY A 269 10.22 -7.32 6.87
N CYS A 270 8.96 -7.63 6.55
CA CYS A 270 8.14 -8.51 7.39
C CYS A 270 8.61 -9.97 7.25
N THR A 271 9.02 -10.57 8.37
CA THR A 271 9.53 -11.95 8.49
C THR A 271 8.52 -12.85 9.16
#